data_AF-A0A1M7N2W0-F1
#
_entry.id   AF-A0A1M7N2W0-F1
#
_cell.length_a   1.000
_cell.length_b   1.000
_cell.length_c   1.000
_cell.angle_alpha   90.00
_cell.angle_beta   90.00
_cell.angle_gamma   90.00
#
_symmetry.space_group_name_H-M   'P 1'
#
loop_
_entity.id
_entity.type
_entity.pdbx_description
1 polymer ?
#
loop_
_entity_poly.entity_id
_entity_poly.type
_entity_poly.pdbx_seq_one_letter_code
_entity_poly.pdbx_strand_id
1 'polypeptide(L)'
;MAVKKVVFPLFSIFLVYQSYELVNAILILEPSEVPLWMKILFAALLNLFVTGVFAFTGFAYKTSRLLPDKYYRIRDPEFLLEISGVLKLTYFRKFLLLIFWSQQKNRKKFFNGSIAGLENFDYQTRQSEFGHLIPMLLIQLLCLIILTQGHYAIALVATLLNICFNFYPVVLQRNHRMRISVLNHKLKNRESDS
;
A
#
# COMPACT_ATOMS: atom_id res chain seq x y z
N MET A 1 13.80 17.60 -9.59
CA MET A 1 13.97 16.14 -9.37
C MET A 1 14.92 15.85 -8.19
N ALA A 2 16.00 16.63 -8.01
CA ALA A 2 16.93 16.49 -6.88
C ALA A 2 16.29 16.75 -5.49
N VAL A 3 15.47 17.79 -5.34
CA VAL A 3 14.83 18.14 -4.06
C VAL A 3 14.01 16.98 -3.46
N LYS A 4 13.24 16.25 -4.29
CA LYS A 4 12.46 15.09 -3.82
C LYS A 4 13.33 13.95 -3.29
N LYS A 5 14.50 13.74 -3.90
CA LYS A 5 15.46 12.70 -3.48
C LYS A 5 16.19 13.03 -2.18
N VAL A 6 16.03 14.25 -1.65
CA VAL A 6 16.61 14.66 -0.37
C VAL A 6 15.51 14.84 0.67
N VAL A 7 14.48 15.61 0.34
CA VAL A 7 13.39 15.97 1.28
C VAL A 7 12.55 14.76 1.68
N PHE A 8 12.18 13.88 0.74
CA PHE A 8 11.34 12.72 1.09
C PHE A 8 12.08 11.68 1.94
N PRO A 9 13.37 11.39 1.72
CA PRO A 9 14.15 10.60 2.67
C PRO A 9 14.25 11.24 4.06
N LEU A 10 14.40 12.57 4.16
CA LEU A 10 14.38 13.25 5.46
C LEU A 10 13.03 13.06 6.18
N PHE A 11 11.90 13.22 5.48
CA PHE A 11 10.59 12.90 6.05
C PHE A 11 10.46 11.43 6.43
N SER A 12 11.01 10.51 5.63
CA SER A 12 11.02 9.10 5.96
C SER A 12 11.82 8.81 7.23
N ILE A 13 12.99 9.43 7.41
CA ILE A 13 13.82 9.28 8.61
C ILE A 13 13.08 9.83 9.83
N PHE A 14 12.46 11.01 9.70
CA PHE A 14 11.61 11.57 10.73
C PHE A 14 10.47 10.62 11.11
N LEU A 15 9.78 10.01 10.14
CA LEU A 15 8.71 9.06 10.42
C LEU A 15 9.21 7.74 11.02
N VAL A 16 10.43 7.29 10.70
CA VAL A 16 11.05 6.15 11.40
C VAL A 16 11.22 6.48 12.88
N TYR A 17 11.77 7.65 13.20
CA TYR A 17 11.91 8.12 14.57
C TYR A 17 10.55 8.20 15.28
N GLN A 18 9.55 8.84 14.67
CA GLN A 18 8.19 8.92 15.23
C GLN A 18 7.54 7.54 15.41
N SER A 19 7.80 6.57 14.51
CA SER A 19 7.30 5.20 14.66
C SER A 19 7.94 4.51 15.86
N TYR A 20 9.25 4.66 16.03
CA TYR A 20 10.00 4.09 17.16
C TYR A 20 9.52 4.66 18.50
N GLU A 21 9.42 5.98 18.61
CA GLU A 21 8.94 6.66 19.82
C GLU A 21 7.51 6.24 20.17
N LEU A 22 6.62 6.15 19.18
CA LEU A 22 5.24 5.72 19.40
C LEU A 22 5.17 4.28 19.90
N VAL A 23 5.94 3.36 19.29
CA VAL A 23 5.96 1.96 19.73
C VAL A 23 6.50 1.88 21.16
N ASN A 24 7.61 2.53 21.49
CA ASN A 24 8.15 2.53 22.86
C ASN A 24 7.16 3.11 23.87
N ALA A 25 6.48 4.21 23.54
CA ALA A 25 5.45 4.77 24.41
C ALA A 25 4.32 3.77 24.66
N ILE A 26 3.84 3.07 23.62
CA ILE A 26 2.83 2.02 23.78
C ILE A 26 3.35 0.89 24.67
N LEU A 27 4.59 0.43 24.48
CA LEU A 27 5.13 -0.71 25.23
C LEU A 27 5.40 -0.41 26.71
N ILE A 28 5.60 0.85 27.10
CA ILE A 28 5.86 1.27 28.49
C ILE A 28 4.57 1.61 29.23
N LEU A 29 3.53 2.08 28.54
CA LEU A 29 2.27 2.47 29.16
C LEU A 29 1.47 1.26 29.64
N GLU A 30 0.91 1.35 30.84
CA GLU A 30 -0.03 0.36 31.36
C GLU A 30 -1.35 0.37 30.55
N PRO A 31 -1.81 -0.76 30.01
CA PRO A 31 -3.01 -0.81 29.15
C PRO A 31 -4.28 -0.27 29.80
N SER A 32 -4.41 -0.35 31.13
CA SER A 32 -5.57 0.15 31.88
C SER A 32 -5.62 1.67 31.99
N GLU A 33 -4.47 2.34 31.90
CA GLU A 33 -4.36 3.80 32.06
C GLU A 33 -4.66 4.54 30.75
N VAL A 34 -4.58 3.86 29.60
CA VAL A 34 -4.80 4.48 28.29
C VAL A 34 -6.29 4.49 27.94
N PRO A 35 -6.93 5.66 27.78
CA PRO A 35 -8.34 5.75 27.38
C PRO A 35 -8.54 5.28 25.93
N LEU A 36 -9.74 4.81 25.62
CA LEU A 36 -10.06 4.20 24.31
C LEU A 36 -9.73 5.11 23.12
N TRP A 37 -10.00 6.41 23.22
CA TRP A 37 -9.72 7.36 22.13
C TRP A 37 -8.22 7.50 21.85
N MET A 38 -7.36 7.44 22.89
CA MET A 38 -5.90 7.43 22.72
C MET A 38 -5.47 6.11 22.08
N LYS A 39 -6.07 4.98 22.45
CA LYS A 39 -5.79 3.68 21.82
C LYS A 39 -6.08 3.71 20.32
N ILE A 40 -7.20 4.32 19.92
CA ILE A 40 -7.57 4.52 18.52
C ILE A 40 -6.57 5.47 17.83
N LEU A 41 -6.20 6.58 18.48
CA LEU A 41 -5.22 7.52 17.95
C LEU A 41 -3.86 6.86 17.73
N PHE A 42 -3.35 6.10 18.71
CA PHE A 42 -2.09 5.36 18.60
C PHE A 42 -2.13 4.34 17.46
N ALA A 43 -3.22 3.60 17.31
CA ALA A 43 -3.40 2.68 16.20
C ALA A 43 -3.39 3.40 14.82
N ALA A 44 -4.01 4.57 14.73
CA ALA A 44 -4.02 5.39 13.52
C ALA A 44 -2.64 5.98 13.21
N LEU A 45 -1.95 6.54 14.21
CA LEU A 45 -0.60 7.09 14.07
C LEU A 45 0.41 6.00 13.71
N LEU A 46 0.31 4.80 14.28
CA LEU A 46 1.17 3.68 13.94
C LEU A 46 1.06 3.33 12.45
N ASN A 47 -0.17 3.21 11.95
CA ASN A 47 -0.42 2.97 10.53
C ASN A 47 0.11 4.11 9.65
N LEU A 48 -0.17 5.36 10.03
CA LEU A 48 0.23 6.54 9.28
C LEU A 48 1.75 6.68 9.18
N PHE A 49 2.46 6.58 10.31
CA PHE A 49 3.90 6.77 10.36
C PHE A 49 4.63 5.66 9.62
N VAL A 50 4.32 4.40 9.93
CA VAL A 50 5.00 3.25 9.31
C VAL A 50 4.72 3.21 7.81
N THR A 51 3.46 3.39 7.38
CA THR A 51 3.15 3.45 5.94
C THR A 51 3.80 4.67 5.27
N GLY A 52 3.84 5.81 5.96
CA GLY A 52 4.45 7.04 5.47
C GLY A 52 5.95 6.90 5.16
N VAL A 53 6.71 6.15 5.97
CA VAL A 53 8.13 5.81 5.70
C VAL A 53 8.29 5.23 4.29
N PHE A 54 7.48 4.22 3.95
CA PHE A 54 7.56 3.54 2.66
C PHE A 54 6.93 4.34 1.52
N ALA A 55 5.92 5.15 1.81
CA ALA A 55 5.33 6.07 0.83
C ALA A 55 6.34 7.12 0.36
N PHE A 56 7.01 7.82 1.29
CA PHE A 56 7.96 8.87 0.94
C PHE A 56 9.21 8.33 0.25
N THR A 57 9.77 7.21 0.72
CA THR A 57 10.88 6.53 0.02
C THR A 57 10.45 6.04 -1.35
N GLY A 58 9.24 5.49 -1.49
CA GLY A 58 8.65 5.07 -2.75
C GLY A 58 8.36 6.20 -3.73
N PHE A 59 8.14 7.43 -3.25
CA PHE A 59 8.01 8.60 -4.12
C PHE A 59 9.36 9.17 -4.59
N ALA A 60 10.44 8.91 -3.85
CA ALA A 60 11.79 9.36 -4.18
C ALA A 60 12.57 8.37 -5.05
N TYR A 61 12.36 7.07 -4.83
CA TYR A 61 13.18 5.98 -5.39
C TYR A 61 12.33 4.89 -6.03
N LYS A 62 12.96 4.08 -6.90
CA LYS A 62 12.32 2.94 -7.57
C LYS A 62 12.26 1.71 -6.65
N THR A 63 11.56 1.82 -5.52
CA THR A 63 11.56 0.80 -4.47
C THR A 63 10.96 -0.54 -4.90
N SER A 64 10.11 -0.56 -5.93
CA SER A 64 9.63 -1.80 -6.57
C SER A 64 10.74 -2.72 -7.08
N ARG A 65 11.96 -2.20 -7.32
CA ARG A 65 13.11 -3.02 -7.75
C ARG A 65 13.74 -3.85 -6.63
N LEU A 66 13.32 -3.63 -5.38
CA LEU A 66 13.80 -4.42 -4.24
C LEU A 66 13.19 -5.83 -4.21
N LEU A 67 12.05 -6.03 -4.88
CA LEU A 67 11.47 -7.35 -5.09
C LEU A 67 11.77 -7.85 -6.50
N PRO A 68 12.02 -9.15 -6.69
CA PRO A 68 12.29 -9.71 -8.01
C PRO A 68 11.04 -9.67 -8.89
N ASP A 69 11.20 -9.58 -10.21
CA ASP A 69 10.06 -9.59 -11.15
C ASP A 69 9.14 -10.80 -10.98
N LYS A 70 9.69 -11.94 -10.54
CA LYS A 70 8.94 -13.16 -10.24
C LYS A 70 7.88 -12.96 -9.14
N TYR A 71 8.07 -12.00 -8.24
CA TYR A 71 7.09 -11.65 -7.19
C TYR A 71 5.84 -10.97 -7.77
N TYR A 72 6.03 -10.12 -8.78
CA TYR A 72 4.95 -9.32 -9.38
C TYR A 72 4.10 -10.10 -10.39
N ARG A 73 4.58 -11.26 -10.85
CA ARG A 73 3.83 -12.18 -11.70
C ARG A 73 2.65 -12.78 -10.93
N ILE A 74 1.46 -12.72 -11.52
CA ILE A 74 0.26 -13.34 -10.97
C ILE A 74 0.36 -14.85 -11.21
N ARG A 75 0.52 -15.62 -10.12
CA ARG A 75 0.64 -17.09 -10.19
C ARG A 75 -0.71 -17.79 -10.20
N ASP A 76 -1.64 -17.27 -9.39
CA ASP A 76 -2.98 -17.81 -9.21
C ASP A 76 -4.01 -16.70 -9.49
N PRO A 77 -4.49 -16.60 -10.73
CA PRO A 77 -5.51 -15.61 -11.10
C PRO A 77 -6.87 -15.90 -10.46
N GLU A 78 -7.23 -17.16 -10.26
CA GLU A 78 -8.54 -17.58 -9.74
C GLU A 78 -8.69 -17.12 -8.29
N PHE A 79 -7.72 -17.46 -7.44
CA PHE A 79 -7.70 -17.00 -6.05
C PHE A 79 -7.71 -15.47 -5.93
N LEU A 80 -6.97 -14.78 -6.82
CA LEU A 80 -6.95 -13.32 -6.82
C LEU A 80 -8.32 -12.74 -7.23
N LEU A 81 -9.07 -13.38 -8.13
CA LEU A 81 -10.43 -12.97 -8.48
C LEU A 81 -11.41 -13.23 -7.32
N GLU A 82 -11.29 -14.35 -6.62
CA GLU A 82 -12.11 -14.67 -5.44
C GLU A 82 -11.91 -13.64 -4.32
N ILE A 83 -10.67 -13.40 -3.90
CA ILE A 83 -10.37 -12.36 -2.91
C ILE A 83 -10.86 -11.00 -3.39
N SER A 84 -10.70 -10.69 -4.68
CA SER A 84 -11.18 -9.43 -5.25
C SER A 84 -12.71 -9.27 -5.12
N GLY A 85 -13.44 -10.38 -5.28
CA GLY A 85 -14.89 -10.46 -5.12
C GLY A 85 -15.33 -10.32 -3.66
N VAL A 86 -14.69 -11.06 -2.75
CA VAL A 86 -14.97 -11.03 -1.30
C VAL A 86 -14.73 -9.64 -0.72
N LEU A 87 -13.59 -9.04 -1.05
CA LEU A 87 -13.28 -7.67 -0.61
C LEU A 87 -14.19 -6.64 -1.25
N LYS A 88 -14.87 -6.99 -2.36
CA LYS A 88 -15.64 -6.09 -3.23
C LYS A 88 -14.80 -4.91 -3.73
N LEU A 89 -13.61 -5.19 -4.28
CA LEU A 89 -12.64 -4.19 -4.76
C LEU A 89 -13.24 -3.11 -5.65
N THR A 90 -14.32 -3.43 -6.37
CA THR A 90 -15.06 -2.48 -7.21
C THR A 90 -15.54 -1.26 -6.42
N TYR A 91 -16.05 -1.41 -5.20
CA TYR A 91 -16.51 -0.27 -4.40
C TYR A 91 -15.35 0.55 -3.88
N PHE A 92 -14.30 -0.09 -3.37
CA PHE A 92 -13.09 0.61 -2.94
C PHE A 92 -12.44 1.39 -4.08
N ARG A 93 -12.36 0.83 -5.28
CA ARG A 93 -11.88 1.55 -6.46
C ARG A 93 -12.76 2.77 -6.78
N LYS A 94 -14.09 2.63 -6.73
CA LYS A 94 -15.01 3.77 -6.93
C LYS A 94 -14.81 4.84 -5.85
N PHE A 95 -14.66 4.44 -4.60
CA PHE A 95 -14.37 5.33 -3.47
C PHE A 95 -13.07 6.11 -3.69
N LEU A 96 -11.97 5.43 -4.06
CA LEU A 96 -10.70 6.10 -4.37
C LEU A 96 -10.82 7.07 -5.55
N LEU A 97 -11.58 6.71 -6.59
CA LEU A 97 -11.83 7.60 -7.73
C LEU A 97 -12.62 8.84 -7.35
N LEU A 98 -13.58 8.73 -6.43
CA LEU A 98 -14.38 9.86 -5.96
C LEU A 98 -13.55 10.81 -5.11
N ILE A 99 -12.78 10.29 -4.15
CA ILE A 99 -12.05 11.10 -3.18
C ILE A 99 -10.79 11.70 -3.79
N PHE A 100 -9.96 10.87 -4.42
CA PHE A 100 -8.65 11.31 -4.88
C PHE A 100 -8.74 11.79 -6.33
N TRP A 101 -9.35 11.02 -7.24
CA TRP A 101 -9.22 11.21 -8.70
C TRP A 101 -10.47 11.74 -9.41
N SER A 102 -11.25 12.60 -8.75
CA SER A 102 -12.39 13.28 -9.36
C SER A 102 -11.99 14.09 -10.59
N GLN A 103 -10.77 14.64 -10.61
CA GLN A 103 -10.26 15.45 -11.72
C GLN A 103 -9.58 14.64 -12.85
N GLN A 104 -9.98 14.91 -14.10
CA GLN A 104 -9.55 14.18 -15.30
C GLN A 104 -8.04 14.26 -15.58
N LYS A 105 -7.40 15.38 -15.21
CA LYS A 105 -5.95 15.59 -15.35
C LYS A 105 -5.13 14.56 -14.56
N ASN A 106 -5.63 14.14 -13.39
CA ASN A 106 -4.96 13.14 -12.55
C ASN A 106 -5.08 11.72 -13.15
N ARG A 107 -6.18 11.43 -13.88
CA ARG A 107 -6.39 10.13 -14.54
C ARG A 107 -5.43 9.89 -15.70
N LYS A 108 -5.20 10.92 -16.53
CA LYS A 108 -4.28 10.84 -17.70
C LYS A 108 -2.81 10.62 -17.30
N LYS A 109 -2.42 10.90 -16.06
CA LYS A 109 -1.07 10.67 -15.53
C LYS A 109 -0.75 9.17 -15.32
N PHE A 110 -1.78 8.35 -15.08
CA PHE A 110 -1.62 6.91 -14.89
C PHE A 110 -1.76 6.13 -16.20
N PHE A 111 -2.73 6.50 -17.03
CA PHE A 111 -2.93 5.89 -18.33
C PHE A 111 -3.47 6.93 -19.31
N ASN A 112 -2.78 7.08 -20.44
CA ASN A 112 -3.13 8.03 -21.50
C ASN A 112 -3.83 7.37 -22.69
N GLY A 113 -4.07 6.06 -22.66
CA GLY A 113 -4.67 5.30 -23.76
C GLY A 113 -3.69 4.61 -24.70
N SER A 114 -2.37 4.77 -24.52
CA SER A 114 -1.35 4.16 -25.40
C SER A 114 -0.70 2.91 -24.81
N ILE A 115 -0.04 2.11 -25.66
CA ILE A 115 0.73 0.92 -25.25
C ILE A 115 1.84 1.31 -24.26
N ALA A 116 2.60 2.38 -24.54
CA ALA A 116 3.59 2.92 -23.61
C ALA A 116 2.96 3.35 -22.26
N GLY A 117 1.69 3.75 -22.28
CA GLY A 117 0.90 4.00 -21.07
C GLY A 117 0.67 2.75 -20.21
N LEU A 118 0.57 1.56 -20.81
CA LEU A 118 0.42 0.29 -20.08
C LEU A 118 1.70 -0.11 -19.34
N GLU A 119 2.87 0.10 -19.93
CA GLU A 119 4.16 -0.18 -19.27
C GLU A 119 4.40 0.73 -18.06
N ASN A 120 4.12 2.03 -18.21
CA ASN A 120 4.16 2.96 -17.09
C ASN A 120 3.12 2.59 -16.02
N PHE A 121 1.92 2.16 -16.43
CA PHE A 121 0.89 1.71 -15.49
C PHE A 121 1.34 0.46 -14.72
N ASP A 122 1.94 -0.54 -15.38
CA ASP A 122 2.51 -1.71 -14.71
C ASP A 122 3.57 -1.28 -13.68
N TYR A 123 4.53 -0.45 -14.07
CA TYR A 123 5.54 0.08 -13.16
C TYR A 123 4.94 0.78 -11.93
N GLN A 124 3.96 1.66 -12.14
CA GLN A 124 3.33 2.39 -11.03
C GLN A 124 2.54 1.47 -10.09
N THR A 125 1.88 0.43 -10.61
CA THR A 125 1.20 -0.55 -9.76
C THR A 125 2.18 -1.36 -8.91
N ARG A 126 3.35 -1.75 -9.45
CA ARG A 126 4.42 -2.40 -8.67
C ARG A 126 4.99 -1.50 -7.60
N GLN A 127 5.18 -0.22 -7.94
CA GLN A 127 5.67 0.80 -7.03
C GLN A 127 4.71 1.04 -5.87
N SER A 128 3.41 1.16 -6.17
CA SER A 128 2.37 1.30 -5.16
C SER A 128 2.20 0.03 -4.31
N GLU A 129 2.25 -1.16 -4.91
CA GLU A 129 2.16 -2.41 -4.13
C GLU A 129 3.31 -2.53 -3.14
N PHE A 130 4.55 -2.27 -3.57
CA PHE A 130 5.69 -2.32 -2.67
C PHE A 130 5.50 -1.35 -1.49
N GLY A 131 5.04 -0.13 -1.78
CA GLY A 131 4.77 0.90 -0.79
C GLY A 131 3.69 0.55 0.24
N HIS A 132 2.85 -0.46 -0.02
CA HIS A 132 1.83 -0.95 0.91
C HIS A 132 2.18 -2.33 1.51
N LEU A 133 2.83 -3.21 0.76
CA LEU A 133 3.18 -4.56 1.21
C LEU A 133 4.14 -4.53 2.40
N ILE A 134 5.23 -3.76 2.29
CA ILE A 134 6.24 -3.72 3.35
C ILE A 134 5.68 -3.13 4.65
N PRO A 135 4.98 -1.99 4.66
CA PRO A 135 4.36 -1.52 5.89
C PRO A 135 3.27 -2.46 6.39
N MET A 136 2.53 -3.16 5.52
CA MET A 136 1.55 -4.17 5.95
C MET A 136 2.19 -5.22 6.85
N LEU A 137 3.30 -5.81 6.40
CA LEU A 137 4.01 -6.86 7.13
C LEU A 137 4.64 -6.32 8.42
N LEU A 138 5.25 -5.13 8.35
CA LEU A 138 5.88 -4.50 9.51
C LEU A 138 4.86 -4.11 10.59
N ILE A 139 3.75 -3.47 10.21
CA ILE A 139 2.68 -3.12 11.15
C ILE A 139 2.07 -4.39 11.76
N GLN A 140 1.88 -5.45 10.97
CA GLN A 140 1.37 -6.71 11.51
C GLN A 140 2.32 -7.32 12.55
N LEU A 141 3.64 -7.28 12.31
CA LEU A 141 4.64 -7.71 13.28
C LEU A 141 4.61 -6.85 14.54
N LEU A 142 4.52 -5.53 14.42
CA LEU A 142 4.39 -4.62 15.56
C LEU A 142 3.11 -4.86 16.35
N CYS A 143 1.99 -5.16 15.68
CA CYS A 143 0.74 -5.56 16.35
C CYS A 143 0.93 -6.83 17.19
N LEU A 144 1.69 -7.83 16.70
CA LEU A 144 1.99 -9.04 17.49
C LEU A 144 2.80 -8.70 18.75
N ILE A 145 3.76 -7.78 18.67
CA ILE A 145 4.54 -7.31 19.84
C ILE A 145 3.65 -6.52 20.82
N ILE A 146 2.78 -5.65 20.31
CA ILE A 146 1.84 -4.86 21.12
C ILE A 146 0.85 -5.79 21.85
N LEU A 147 0.43 -6.90 21.21
CA LEU A 147 -0.43 -7.91 21.83
C LEU A 147 0.25 -8.58 23.04
N THR A 148 1.55 -8.87 22.99
CA THR A 148 2.24 -9.49 24.14
C THR A 148 2.32 -8.58 25.36
N GLN A 149 2.11 -7.26 25.18
CA GLN A 149 2.04 -6.28 26.27
C GLN A 149 0.59 -5.98 26.72
N GLY A 150 -0.40 -6.74 26.27
CA GLY A 150 -1.80 -6.59 26.70
C GLY A 150 -2.57 -5.42 26.05
N HIS A 151 -1.99 -4.71 25.08
CA HIS A 151 -2.61 -3.59 24.37
C HIS A 151 -3.57 -4.05 23.25
N TYR A 152 -4.53 -4.91 23.60
CA TYR A 152 -5.41 -5.61 22.64
C TYR A 152 -6.20 -4.67 21.70
N ALA A 153 -6.76 -3.58 22.24
CA ALA A 153 -7.55 -2.66 21.44
C ALA A 153 -6.70 -1.87 20.43
N ILE A 154 -5.46 -1.49 20.80
CA ILE A 154 -4.53 -0.85 19.87
C ILE A 154 -4.20 -1.82 18.73
N ALA A 155 -3.82 -3.06 19.07
CA ALA A 155 -3.48 -4.06 18.08
C ALA A 155 -4.66 -4.42 17.15
N LEU A 156 -5.87 -4.54 17.69
CA LEU A 156 -7.08 -4.82 16.90
C LEU A 156 -7.37 -3.67 15.93
N VAL A 157 -7.45 -2.43 16.44
CA VAL A 157 -7.74 -1.27 15.59
C VAL A 157 -6.63 -1.06 14.57
N ALA A 158 -5.36 -1.19 14.95
CA ALA A 158 -4.24 -1.05 14.05
C ALA A 158 -4.26 -2.11 12.95
N THR A 159 -4.63 -3.35 13.27
CA THR A 159 -4.79 -4.44 12.29
C THR A 159 -5.92 -4.14 11.31
N LEU A 160 -7.08 -3.68 11.79
CA LEU A 160 -8.21 -3.31 10.92
C LEU A 160 -7.84 -2.16 9.97
N LEU A 161 -7.15 -1.13 10.49
CA LEU A 161 -6.65 -0.03 9.67
C LEU A 161 -5.61 -0.53 8.65
N ASN A 162 -4.72 -1.44 9.05
CA ASN A 162 -3.70 -2.01 8.16
C ASN A 162 -4.32 -2.84 7.03
N ILE A 163 -5.42 -3.56 7.31
CA ILE A 163 -6.22 -4.24 6.28
C ILE A 163 -6.75 -3.21 5.28
N CYS A 164 -7.40 -2.14 5.76
CA CYS A 164 -7.99 -1.11 4.91
C CYS A 164 -6.95 -0.33 4.08
N PHE A 165 -5.84 0.08 4.70
CA PHE A 165 -4.89 1.02 4.11
C PHE A 165 -3.68 0.36 3.45
N ASN A 166 -3.39 -0.91 3.71
CA ASN A 166 -2.24 -1.60 3.11
C ASN A 166 -2.61 -2.91 2.42
N PHE A 167 -3.36 -3.82 3.07
CA PHE A 167 -3.75 -5.08 2.41
C PHE A 167 -4.64 -4.81 1.19
N TYR A 168 -5.67 -3.97 1.36
CA TYR A 168 -6.62 -3.67 0.30
C TYR A 168 -5.95 -3.03 -0.94
N PRO A 169 -5.05 -2.03 -0.80
CA PRO A 169 -4.25 -1.55 -1.92
C PRO A 169 -3.35 -2.61 -2.58
N VAL A 170 -2.72 -3.51 -1.81
CA VAL A 170 -1.89 -4.60 -2.38
C VAL A 170 -2.71 -5.47 -3.33
N VAL A 171 -3.89 -5.93 -2.89
CA VAL A 171 -4.79 -6.74 -3.72
C VAL A 171 -5.25 -5.95 -4.94
N LEU A 172 -5.59 -4.67 -4.76
CA LEU A 172 -5.99 -3.79 -5.86
C LEU A 172 -4.89 -3.67 -6.93
N GLN A 173 -3.64 -3.44 -6.55
CA GLN A 173 -2.52 -3.34 -7.49
C GLN A 173 -2.29 -4.66 -8.24
N ARG A 174 -2.42 -5.81 -7.55
CA ARG A 174 -2.38 -7.13 -8.18
C ARG A 174 -3.51 -7.34 -9.18
N ASN A 175 -4.74 -6.93 -8.85
CA ASN A 175 -5.88 -7.00 -9.76
C ASN A 175 -5.66 -6.13 -11.01
N HIS A 176 -5.06 -4.94 -10.85
CA HIS A 176 -4.69 -4.10 -11.99
C HIS A 176 -3.71 -4.79 -12.92
N ARG A 177 -2.64 -5.40 -12.39
CA ARG A 177 -1.66 -6.11 -13.23
C ARG A 177 -2.22 -7.32 -13.96
N MET A 178 -3.13 -8.08 -13.34
CA MET A 178 -3.84 -9.15 -14.04
C MET A 178 -4.58 -8.63 -15.29
N ARG A 179 -5.23 -7.46 -15.19
CA ARG A 179 -5.91 -6.86 -16.35
C ARG A 179 -4.92 -6.41 -17.41
N ILE A 180 -3.78 -5.85 -17.01
CA ILE A 180 -2.71 -5.44 -17.94
C ILE A 180 -2.17 -6.66 -18.69
N SER A 181 -1.92 -7.79 -18.03
CA SER A 181 -1.39 -8.99 -18.69
C SER A 181 -2.35 -9.56 -19.73
N VAL A 182 -3.65 -9.56 -19.44
CA VAL A 182 -4.70 -9.98 -20.41
C VAL A 182 -4.72 -9.05 -21.62
N LEU A 183 -4.63 -7.74 -21.42
CA LEU A 183 -4.61 -6.76 -22.52
C LEU A 183 -3.37 -6.90 -23.39
N ASN A 184 -2.19 -7.03 -22.78
CA ASN A 184 -0.93 -7.20 -23.51
C ASN A 184 -0.93 -8.48 -24.36
N HIS A 185 -1.49 -9.58 -23.84
CA HIS A 185 -1.61 -10.83 -24.62
C HIS A 185 -2.52 -10.62 -25.85
N LYS A 186 -3.66 -9.95 -25.69
CA LYS A 186 -4.57 -9.64 -26.81
C LYS A 186 -3.95 -8.73 -27.86
N LEU A 187 -3.15 -7.74 -27.44
CA LEU A 187 -2.47 -6.83 -28.37
C LEU A 187 -1.39 -7.55 -29.17
N LYS A 188 -0.58 -8.39 -28.52
CA LYS A 188 0.48 -9.17 -29.18
C LYS A 188 -0.08 -10.12 -30.24
N ASN A 189 -1.22 -10.76 -29.97
CA ASN A 189 -1.88 -11.65 -30.94
C ASN A 189 -2.42 -10.87 -32.15
N ARG A 190 -2.82 -9.59 -31.98
CA ARG A 190 -3.28 -8.77 -33.12
C ARG A 190 -2.14 -8.31 -34.01
N GLU A 191 -0.95 -8.06 -33.45
CA GLU A 191 0.25 -7.71 -34.22
C GLU A 191 0.83 -8.91 -34.98
N SER A 192 0.60 -10.14 -34.52
CA SER A 192 1.01 -11.35 -35.25
C SER A 192 0.09 -11.73 -36.41
N ASP A 193 -1.15 -11.22 -36.41
CA ASP A 193 -2.17 -11.49 -37.42
C ASP A 193 -2.23 -10.41 -38.52
N SER A 194 -1.40 -9.36 -38.43
CA SER A 194 -1.29 -8.21 -39.36
C SER A 194 0.00 -8.23 -40.16
#